data_AF-A0A451C7P0-F1
#
_entry.id   AF-A0A451C7P0-F1
#
_cell.length_a   1.000
_cell.length_b   1.000
_cell.length_c   1.000
_cell.angle_alpha   90.00
_cell.angle_beta   90.00
_cell.angle_gamma   90.00
#
_symmetry.space_group_name_H-M   'P 1'
#
loop_
_entity.id
_entity.type
_entity.pdbx_description
1 polymer ?
#
loop_
_entity_poly.entity_id
_entity_poly.type
_entity_poly.pdbx_seq_one_letter_code
_entity_poly.pdbx_strand_id
1 'polypeptide(L)'
;MSDQHPPDGVSKSTPDPQEPHPIPIEAARQQARALDSAIARIDSSFRDIMRSLYQHERALTGAHERAFETLRAESEEIRALLEPAREKLAELFRLLGMKYTDHSGMNYMDRAGAIAAQRRRQNELAYPPRPQRKVRKKRTPKTTPAKM
;
A
#
# COMPACT_ATOMS: atom_id res chain seq x y z
N MET A 1 75.11 10.09 40.71
CA MET A 1 75.40 11.38 40.06
C MET A 1 76.04 11.12 38.71
N SER A 2 75.27 11.32 37.63
CA SER A 2 75.67 12.03 36.40
C SER A 2 74.62 11.76 35.33
N ASP A 3 74.07 12.85 34.84
CA ASP A 3 73.06 12.98 33.81
C ASP A 3 73.49 12.37 32.47
N GLN A 4 72.55 11.73 31.77
CA GLN A 4 72.52 11.73 30.31
C GLN A 4 71.09 11.98 29.81
N HIS A 5 70.91 13.16 29.22
CA HIS A 5 69.75 13.63 28.47
C HIS A 5 69.37 12.65 27.34
N PRO A 6 68.09 12.59 26.92
CA PRO A 6 67.70 11.76 25.78
C PRO A 6 68.10 12.47 24.46
N PRO A 7 68.42 11.74 23.39
CA PRO A 7 68.44 12.35 22.06
C PRO A 7 67.00 12.59 21.61
N ASP A 8 66.56 13.84 21.73
CA ASP A 8 65.51 14.41 20.90
C ASP A 8 65.91 14.26 19.44
N GLY A 9 65.07 13.61 18.64
CA GLY A 9 65.35 13.45 17.22
C GLY A 9 64.60 12.33 16.51
N VAL A 10 63.45 11.87 17.00
CA VAL A 10 62.52 11.12 16.15
C VAL A 10 61.81 12.15 15.28
N SER A 11 62.52 12.63 14.26
CA SER A 11 61.89 13.28 13.12
C SER A 11 61.01 12.22 12.47
N LYS A 12 59.73 12.20 12.89
CA LYS A 12 58.66 11.53 12.17
C LYS A 12 58.56 12.24 10.83
N SER A 13 59.40 11.83 9.89
CA SER A 13 59.13 12.03 8.48
C SER A 13 57.81 11.34 8.24
N THR A 14 56.73 12.13 8.21
CA THR A 14 55.54 11.78 7.45
C THR A 14 56.05 11.28 6.10
N PRO A 15 55.71 10.06 5.65
CA PRO A 15 56.08 9.63 4.32
C PRO A 15 55.53 10.66 3.36
N ASP A 16 56.41 11.25 2.56
CA ASP A 16 56.03 12.15 1.49
C ASP A 16 54.92 11.46 0.67
N PRO A 17 53.79 12.13 0.34
CA PRO A 17 52.79 11.53 -0.51
C PRO A 17 53.49 11.27 -1.83
N GLN A 18 53.84 10.01 -2.07
CA GLN A 18 54.64 9.57 -3.21
C GLN A 18 54.19 10.32 -4.45
N GLU A 19 55.14 10.99 -5.11
CA GLU A 19 54.97 11.45 -6.49
C GLU A 19 54.23 10.35 -7.26
N PRO A 20 53.20 10.67 -8.06
CA PRO A 20 52.48 9.65 -8.81
C PRO A 20 53.49 8.92 -9.68
N HIS A 21 53.84 7.69 -9.28
CA HIS A 21 54.78 6.88 -10.03
C HIS A 21 54.23 6.75 -11.46
N PRO A 22 54.98 7.16 -12.48
CA PRO A 22 54.47 7.16 -13.84
C PRO A 22 54.09 5.72 -14.22
N ILE A 23 52.80 5.50 -14.42
CA ILE A 23 52.30 4.22 -14.89
C ILE A 23 52.82 4.05 -16.33
N PRO A 24 53.51 2.94 -16.67
CA PRO A 24 53.91 2.69 -18.04
C PRO A 24 52.70 2.74 -18.98
N ILE A 25 52.86 3.37 -20.15
CA ILE A 25 51.76 3.60 -21.10
C ILE A 25 51.07 2.28 -21.47
N GLU A 26 51.81 1.18 -21.63
CA GLU A 26 51.27 -0.17 -21.85
C GLU A 26 50.35 -0.66 -20.71
N ALA A 27 50.71 -0.40 -19.45
CA ALA A 27 49.89 -0.81 -18.30
C ALA A 27 48.59 0.00 -18.24
N ALA A 28 48.65 1.30 -18.52
CA ALA A 28 47.46 2.15 -18.63
C ALA A 28 46.53 1.70 -19.77
N ARG A 29 47.09 1.30 -20.93
CA ARG A 29 46.32 0.74 -22.06
C ARG A 29 45.64 -0.58 -21.70
N GLN A 30 46.30 -1.45 -20.96
CA GLN A 30 45.70 -2.71 -20.50
C GLN A 30 44.55 -2.46 -19.51
N GLN A 31 44.72 -1.53 -18.58
CA GLN A 31 43.66 -1.13 -17.66
C GLN A 31 42.46 -0.51 -18.39
N ALA A 32 42.69 0.34 -19.39
CA ALA A 32 41.62 0.91 -20.21
C ALA A 32 40.82 -0.18 -20.95
N ARG A 33 41.50 -1.15 -21.58
CA ARG A 33 40.82 -2.28 -22.25
C ARG A 33 40.04 -3.17 -21.28
N ALA A 34 40.56 -3.38 -20.08
CA ALA A 34 39.88 -4.14 -19.04
C ALA A 34 38.62 -3.40 -18.55
N LEU A 35 38.70 -2.08 -18.40
CA LEU A 35 37.57 -1.21 -18.07
C LEU A 35 36.50 -1.28 -19.18
N ASP A 36 36.89 -1.10 -20.45
CA ASP A 36 35.95 -1.17 -21.58
C ASP A 36 35.24 -2.52 -21.65
N SER A 37 35.99 -3.60 -21.39
CA SER A 37 35.43 -4.96 -21.34
C SER A 37 34.46 -5.15 -20.18
N ALA A 38 34.74 -4.55 -19.02
CA ALA A 38 33.86 -4.61 -17.86
C ALA A 38 32.58 -3.81 -18.10
N ILE A 39 32.68 -2.61 -18.69
CA ILE A 39 31.53 -1.78 -19.08
C ILE A 39 30.64 -2.54 -20.06
N ALA A 40 31.21 -3.13 -21.10
CA ALA A 40 30.44 -3.91 -22.07
C ALA A 40 29.68 -5.10 -21.45
N ARG A 41 30.26 -5.76 -20.43
CA ARG A 41 29.59 -6.84 -19.69
C ARG A 41 28.47 -6.31 -18.78
N ILE A 42 28.66 -5.15 -18.16
CA ILE A 42 27.63 -4.50 -17.35
C ILE A 42 26.46 -4.13 -18.26
N ASP A 43 26.72 -3.49 -19.40
CA ASP A 43 25.70 -3.07 -20.36
C ASP A 43 24.91 -4.25 -20.92
N SER A 44 25.58 -5.36 -21.25
CA SER A 44 24.90 -6.56 -21.72
C SER A 44 24.01 -7.17 -20.62
N SER A 45 24.53 -7.29 -19.40
CA SER A 45 23.76 -7.80 -18.26
C SER A 45 22.55 -6.92 -17.94
N PHE A 46 22.72 -5.60 -18.01
CA PHE A 46 21.64 -4.65 -17.79
C PHE A 46 20.56 -4.80 -18.87
N ARG A 47 20.96 -4.94 -20.14
CA ARG A 47 20.03 -5.15 -21.25
C ARG A 47 19.23 -6.44 -21.09
N ASP A 48 19.86 -7.53 -20.65
CA ASP A 48 19.20 -8.80 -20.39
C ASP A 48 18.21 -8.71 -19.22
N ILE A 49 18.60 -8.05 -18.12
CA ILE A 49 17.72 -7.80 -16.98
C ILE A 49 16.50 -6.99 -17.42
N MET A 50 16.71 -5.88 -18.15
CA MET A 50 15.61 -5.04 -18.64
C MET A 50 14.68 -5.81 -19.57
N ARG A 51 15.22 -6.61 -20.49
CA ARG A 51 14.41 -7.47 -21.37
C ARG A 51 13.58 -8.47 -20.57
N SER A 52 14.17 -9.13 -19.58
CA SER A 52 13.48 -10.08 -18.71
C SER A 52 12.37 -9.40 -17.91
N LEU A 53 12.62 -8.20 -17.38
CA LEU A 53 11.64 -7.41 -16.64
C LEU A 53 10.42 -7.10 -17.52
N TYR A 54 10.63 -6.58 -18.72
CA TYR A 54 9.54 -6.27 -19.65
C TYR A 54 8.74 -7.50 -20.07
N GLN A 55 9.40 -8.63 -20.30
CA GLN A 55 8.71 -9.88 -20.63
C GLN A 55 7.86 -10.37 -19.46
N HIS A 56 8.38 -10.29 -18.23
CA HIS A 56 7.64 -10.66 -17.03
C HIS A 56 6.43 -9.76 -16.82
N GLU A 57 6.60 -8.43 -16.93
CA GLU A 57 5.49 -7.48 -16.79
C GLU A 57 4.39 -7.76 -17.82
N ARG A 58 4.76 -8.00 -19.08
CA ARG A 58 3.80 -8.34 -20.13
C ARG A 58 3.07 -9.66 -19.85
N ALA A 59 3.79 -10.67 -19.36
CA ALA A 59 3.20 -11.94 -18.99
C ALA A 59 2.23 -11.79 -17.81
N LEU A 60 2.59 -10.98 -16.81
CA LEU A 60 1.76 -10.69 -15.65
C LEU A 60 0.48 -9.95 -16.05
N THR A 61 0.59 -8.92 -16.89
CA THR A 61 -0.58 -8.21 -17.44
C THR A 61 -1.50 -9.15 -18.19
N GLY A 62 -0.96 -9.97 -19.10
CA GLY A 62 -1.77 -10.95 -19.84
C GLY A 62 -2.34 -12.08 -18.97
N ALA A 63 -1.75 -12.39 -17.82
CA ALA A 63 -2.30 -13.32 -16.84
C ALA A 63 -3.46 -12.68 -16.06
N HIS A 64 -3.31 -11.41 -15.65
CA HIS A 64 -4.37 -10.66 -14.99
C HIS A 64 -5.58 -10.45 -15.90
N GLU A 65 -5.37 -10.08 -17.16
CA GLU A 65 -6.47 -9.93 -18.14
C GLU A 65 -7.29 -11.21 -18.25
N ARG A 66 -6.62 -12.36 -18.43
CA ARG A 66 -7.30 -13.67 -18.46
C ARG A 66 -8.05 -13.99 -17.17
N ALA A 67 -7.45 -13.71 -16.01
CA ALA A 67 -8.12 -13.93 -14.73
C ALA A 67 -9.39 -13.06 -14.59
N PHE A 68 -9.35 -11.80 -15.03
CA PHE A 68 -10.52 -10.91 -15.02
C PHE A 68 -11.59 -11.35 -16.01
N GLU A 69 -11.21 -11.86 -17.18
CA GLU A 69 -12.16 -12.42 -18.15
C GLU A 69 -12.85 -13.66 -17.57
N THR A 70 -12.12 -14.58 -16.93
CA THR A 70 -12.70 -15.73 -16.25
C THR A 70 -13.66 -15.30 -15.15
N LEU A 71 -13.25 -14.36 -14.27
CA LEU A 71 -14.12 -13.84 -13.21
C LEU A 71 -15.39 -13.17 -13.77
N ARG A 72 -15.27 -12.45 -14.89
CA ARG A 72 -16.42 -11.85 -15.56
C ARG A 72 -17.37 -12.94 -16.08
N ALA A 73 -16.85 -13.97 -16.74
CA ALA A 73 -17.65 -15.08 -17.25
C ALA A 73 -18.37 -15.83 -16.11
N GLU A 74 -17.66 -16.19 -15.05
CA GLU A 74 -18.24 -16.83 -13.86
C GLU A 74 -19.31 -15.95 -13.20
N SER A 75 -19.07 -14.63 -13.11
CA SER A 75 -20.05 -13.70 -12.58
C SER A 75 -21.31 -13.61 -13.44
N GLU A 76 -21.18 -13.70 -14.77
CA GLU A 76 -22.31 -13.70 -15.69
C GLU A 76 -23.12 -15.00 -15.59
N GLU A 77 -22.46 -16.14 -15.45
CA GLU A 77 -23.10 -17.44 -15.18
C GLU A 77 -23.89 -17.41 -13.87
N ILE A 78 -23.27 -16.92 -12.79
CA ILE A 78 -23.94 -16.77 -11.49
C ILE A 78 -25.14 -15.81 -11.62
N ARG A 79 -25.00 -14.72 -12.37
CA ARG A 79 -26.12 -13.80 -12.61
C ARG A 79 -27.25 -14.49 -13.35
N ALA A 80 -26.95 -15.25 -14.40
CA ALA A 80 -27.95 -16.00 -15.16
C ALA A 80 -28.68 -17.04 -14.31
N LEU A 81 -27.98 -17.69 -13.38
CA LEU A 81 -28.59 -18.63 -12.43
C LEU A 81 -29.48 -17.93 -11.40
N LEU A 82 -29.10 -16.74 -10.94
CA LEU A 82 -29.82 -16.00 -9.91
C LEU A 82 -31.00 -15.19 -10.46
N GLU A 83 -30.99 -14.78 -11.72
CA GLU A 83 -32.04 -13.93 -12.30
C GLU A 83 -33.45 -14.52 -12.16
N PRO A 84 -33.70 -15.81 -12.50
CA PRO A 84 -35.02 -16.40 -12.35
C PRO A 84 -35.48 -16.49 -10.89
N ALA A 85 -34.55 -16.69 -9.95
CA ALA A 85 -34.85 -16.71 -8.53
C ALA A 85 -35.24 -15.31 -8.03
N ARG A 86 -34.61 -14.27 -8.57
CA ARG A 86 -34.90 -12.86 -8.24
C ARG A 86 -36.26 -12.43 -8.76
N GLU A 87 -36.63 -12.83 -9.98
CA GLU A 87 -37.96 -12.60 -10.54
C GLU A 87 -39.06 -13.25 -9.68
N LYS A 88 -38.87 -14.52 -9.30
CA LYS A 88 -39.81 -15.23 -8.41
C LYS A 88 -39.94 -14.57 -7.04
N LEU A 89 -38.84 -14.11 -6.45
CA LEU A 89 -38.87 -13.38 -5.18
C LEU A 89 -39.61 -12.05 -5.32
N ALA A 90 -39.38 -11.30 -6.40
CA ALA A 90 -40.09 -10.06 -6.66
C ALA A 90 -41.61 -10.29 -6.79
N GLU A 91 -42.01 -11.36 -7.47
CA GLU A 91 -43.42 -11.75 -7.59
C GLU A 91 -44.04 -12.11 -6.24
N LEU A 92 -43.35 -12.91 -5.41
CA LEU A 92 -43.83 -13.25 -4.07
C LEU A 92 -44.02 -12.02 -3.18
N PHE A 93 -43.06 -11.09 -3.20
CA PHE A 93 -43.16 -9.83 -2.46
C PHE A 93 -44.37 -9.01 -2.93
N ARG A 94 -44.60 -8.93 -4.26
CA ARG A 94 -45.77 -8.25 -4.83
C ARG A 94 -47.08 -8.87 -4.34
N LEU A 95 -47.18 -10.21 -4.31
CA LEU A 95 -48.36 -10.92 -3.81
C LEU A 95 -48.62 -10.68 -2.32
N LEU A 96 -47.56 -10.52 -1.53
CA LEU A 96 -47.64 -10.20 -0.10
C LEU A 96 -47.89 -8.69 0.17
N GLY A 97 -48.03 -7.86 -0.87
CA GLY A 97 -48.15 -6.41 -0.72
C GLY A 97 -46.88 -5.73 -0.19
N MET A 98 -45.73 -6.41 -0.30
CA MET A 98 -44.43 -5.94 0.17
C MET A 98 -43.58 -5.41 -0.99
N LYS A 99 -42.67 -4.47 -0.69
CA LYS A 99 -41.69 -3.98 -1.67
C LYS A 99 -40.43 -4.85 -1.66
N TYR A 100 -40.10 -5.45 -2.81
CA TYR A 100 -38.81 -6.10 -3.02
C TYR A 100 -37.74 -5.03 -3.29
N THR A 101 -36.68 -5.00 -2.48
CA THR A 101 -35.54 -4.11 -2.70
C THR A 101 -34.41 -4.91 -3.33
N ASP A 102 -34.13 -4.62 -4.59
CA ASP A 102 -33.00 -5.19 -5.27
C ASP A 102 -31.70 -4.40 -4.99
N HIS A 103 -30.67 -5.11 -4.53
CA HIS A 103 -29.36 -4.54 -4.24
C HIS A 103 -28.27 -5.09 -5.17
N SER A 104 -28.62 -5.82 -6.23
CA SER A 104 -27.64 -6.45 -7.13
C SER A 104 -26.82 -5.43 -7.94
N GLY A 105 -27.44 -4.30 -8.34
CA GLY A 105 -26.78 -3.24 -9.10
C GLY A 105 -26.02 -2.22 -8.24
N MET A 106 -25.97 -2.39 -6.92
CA MET A 106 -25.29 -1.48 -6.00
C MET A 106 -23.86 -1.94 -5.75
N ASN A 107 -22.91 -1.00 -5.67
CA ASN A 107 -21.60 -1.33 -5.14
C ASN A 107 -21.70 -1.76 -3.66
N TYR A 108 -20.64 -2.38 -3.14
CA TYR A 108 -20.64 -2.96 -1.78
C TYR A 108 -20.98 -1.94 -0.69
N MET A 109 -20.46 -0.71 -0.79
CA MET A 109 -20.65 0.33 0.22
C MET A 109 -22.08 0.86 0.21
N ASP A 110 -22.63 1.11 -0.98
CA ASP A 110 -24.00 1.58 -1.15
C ASP A 110 -25.01 0.52 -0.70
N ARG A 111 -24.74 -0.76 -1.02
CA ARG A 111 -25.53 -1.89 -0.55
C ARG A 111 -25.54 -1.95 0.99
N ALA A 112 -24.37 -1.86 1.63
CA ALA A 112 -24.28 -1.89 3.09
C ALA A 112 -25.01 -0.71 3.73
N GLY A 113 -24.89 0.49 3.14
CA GLY A 113 -25.61 1.69 3.56
C GLY A 113 -27.13 1.54 3.46
N ALA A 114 -27.63 1.03 2.32
CA ALA A 114 -29.05 0.80 2.09
C ALA A 114 -29.64 -0.21 3.09
N ILE A 115 -28.94 -1.33 3.33
CA ILE A 115 -29.36 -2.35 4.29
C ILE A 115 -29.37 -1.78 5.72
N ALA A 116 -28.33 -1.02 6.10
CA ALA A 116 -28.27 -0.39 7.41
C ALA A 116 -29.39 0.64 7.62
N ALA A 117 -29.68 1.46 6.60
CA ALA A 117 -30.77 2.43 6.65
C ALA A 117 -32.14 1.76 6.78
N GLN A 118 -32.37 0.67 6.03
CA GLN A 118 -33.59 -0.12 6.14
C GLN A 118 -33.77 -0.70 7.55
N ARG A 119 -32.71 -1.28 8.11
CA ARG A 119 -32.73 -1.83 9.48
C ARG A 119 -32.99 -0.76 10.53
N ARG A 120 -32.41 0.43 10.40
CA ARG A 120 -32.68 1.56 11.31
C ARG A 120 -34.16 1.94 11.29
N ARG A 121 -34.75 2.10 10.11
CA ARG A 121 -36.19 2.40 9.98
C ARG A 121 -37.07 1.32 10.61
N GLN A 122 -36.75 0.04 10.36
CA GLN A 122 -37.48 -1.07 10.97
C GLN A 122 -37.36 -1.06 12.50
N ASN A 123 -36.18 -0.73 13.02
CA ASN A 123 -35.94 -0.64 14.46
C ASN A 123 -36.70 0.55 15.09
N GLU A 124 -36.70 1.72 14.45
CA GLU A 124 -37.49 2.89 14.88
C GLU A 124 -38.99 2.61 14.92
N LEU A 125 -39.51 1.82 13.97
CA LEU A 125 -40.91 1.39 13.95
C LEU A 125 -41.22 0.37 15.04
N ALA A 126 -40.32 -0.58 15.28
CA ALA A 126 -40.49 -1.62 16.31
C ALA A 126 -40.28 -1.07 17.75
N TYR A 127 -39.43 -0.05 17.89
CA TYR A 127 -39.05 0.54 19.17
C TYR A 127 -39.03 2.07 19.04
N PRO A 128 -40.17 2.75 19.25
CA PRO A 128 -40.22 4.20 19.15
C PRO A 128 -39.27 4.84 20.18
N PRO A 129 -38.55 5.92 19.82
CA PRO A 129 -37.59 6.56 20.70
C PRO A 129 -38.29 7.05 21.97
N ARG A 130 -37.81 6.60 23.13
CA ARG A 130 -38.32 7.06 24.42
C ARG A 130 -38.12 8.58 24.52
N PRO A 131 -39.12 9.34 25.01
CA PRO A 131 -38.98 10.79 25.13
C PRO A 131 -37.73 11.12 25.96
N GLN A 132 -36.85 11.91 25.38
CA GLN A 132 -35.63 12.36 26.06
C GLN A 132 -36.05 13.15 27.31
N ARG A 133 -35.88 12.54 28.49
CA ARG A 133 -36.01 13.25 29.76
C ARG A 133 -35.05 14.42 29.71
N LYS A 134 -35.57 15.65 29.63
CA LYS A 134 -34.79 16.89 29.68
C LYS A 134 -33.83 16.79 30.87
N VAL A 135 -32.54 16.64 30.59
CA VAL A 135 -31.51 16.55 31.62
C VAL A 135 -31.45 17.93 32.28
N ARG A 136 -31.99 18.03 33.50
CA ARG A 136 -31.89 19.24 34.32
C ARG A 136 -30.40 19.52 34.51
N LYS A 137 -29.90 20.63 33.94
CA LYS A 137 -28.53 21.12 34.20
C LYS A 137 -28.32 21.17 35.71
N LYS A 138 -27.40 20.35 36.23
CA LYS A 138 -26.97 20.45 37.63
C LYS A 138 -26.24 21.80 37.78
N ARG A 139 -26.75 22.67 38.65
CA ARG A 139 -26.05 23.90 39.07
C ARG A 139 -24.72 23.49 39.69
N THR A 140 -23.61 23.99 39.17
CA THR A 140 -22.30 23.90 39.82
C THR A 140 -22.34 24.72 41.12
N PRO A 141 -21.85 24.17 42.26
CA PRO A 141 -21.71 24.95 43.48
C PRO A 141 -20.68 26.06 43.29
N LYS A 142 -21.02 27.29 43.68
CA LYS A 142 -20.06 28.40 43.75
C LYS A 142 -19.02 28.07 44.81
N THR A 143 -17.77 27.87 44.40
CA THR A 143 -16.61 27.88 45.29
C THR A 143 -16.40 29.32 45.76
N THR A 144 -16.70 29.61 47.02
CA THR A 144 -16.25 30.85 47.67
C THR A 144 -14.77 30.69 48.06
N PRO A 145 -13.89 31.65 47.74
CA PRO A 145 -12.49 31.58 48.10
C PRO A 145 -12.32 31.81 49.60
N ALA A 146 -11.55 30.94 50.24
CA ALA A 146 -11.10 31.10 51.61
C ALA A 146 -10.24 32.38 51.73
N LYS A 147 -10.52 33.22 52.73
CA LYS A 147 -9.54 34.17 53.25
C LYS A 147 -9.82 34.55 54.71
N MET A 148 -8.76 34.34 55.49
CA MET A 148 -8.32 34.91 56.77
C MET A 148 -9.16 34.62 58.01
#